data_AF-A0A9X9LII3-F1
#
_entry.id   AF-A0A9X9LII3-F1
#
_cell.length_a   1.000
_cell.length_b   1.000
_cell.length_c   1.000
_cell.angle_alpha   90.00
_cell.angle_beta   90.00
_cell.angle_gamma   90.00
#
_symmetry.space_group_name_H-M   'P 1'
#
loop_
_entity.id
_entity.type
_entity.pdbx_description
1 polymer ?
#
loop_
_entity_poly.entity_id
_entity_poly.type
_entity_poly.pdbx_seq_one_letter_code
_entity_poly.pdbx_strand_id
1 'polypeptide(L)'
;MYILPRVNIFGGEFWRFGDFISVSRVNFPNLVYMKDFAQNINYTLLFSNSEFSKNPHIVSFVGNQVTIRRADGSLVHISISPYPAILHEYVSSSKWEDAVRLCRFVKEQTMWACLAAMAVGNRDMTTAEIAYAAIGEIDKVQYINSIKELPSKESKMAHILMLSGNIQEAEMILLQAGLVYQAIQININLYNWERALELAVKYKTHVDTVLAYRQKFLETFGKQETNKRYLQYAEGLQIDWEKVRAKIEMEITKERERSSSSQSSKNIGLRH
;
A
#
# COMPACT_ATOMS: atom_id res chain seq x y z
N MET A 1 -13.98 12.80 8.05
CA MET A 1 -13.91 14.26 7.84
C MET A 1 -12.95 14.49 6.69
N TYR A 2 -13.50 14.98 5.57
CA TYR A 2 -12.93 15.23 4.23
C TYR A 2 -12.38 14.06 3.40
N ILE A 3 -12.76 14.12 2.12
CA ILE A 3 -12.75 13.12 1.05
C ILE A 3 -12.09 13.80 -0.17
N LEU A 4 -11.18 13.07 -0.84
CA LEU A 4 -10.68 13.18 -2.24
C LEU A 4 -9.64 14.29 -2.59
N PRO A 5 -8.70 14.01 -3.56
CA PRO A 5 -9.05 13.78 -4.96
C PRO A 5 -8.56 12.44 -5.57
N ARG A 6 -9.46 11.80 -6.32
CA ARG A 6 -9.12 11.10 -7.56
C ARG A 6 -8.49 12.12 -8.51
N VAL A 7 -7.31 11.84 -9.03
CA VAL A 7 -6.84 12.44 -10.29
C VAL A 7 -6.21 11.32 -11.12
N ASN A 8 -7.04 10.71 -11.96
CA ASN A 8 -6.57 9.97 -13.11
C ASN A 8 -6.48 11.00 -14.24
N ILE A 9 -5.27 11.44 -14.59
CA ILE A 9 -5.04 12.25 -15.79
C ILE A 9 -3.89 11.58 -16.55
N PHE A 10 -4.26 10.95 -17.66
CA PHE A 10 -3.39 10.37 -18.67
C PHE A 10 -2.47 11.43 -19.32
N GLY A 11 -1.32 10.97 -19.82
CA GLY A 11 -0.65 11.56 -20.98
C GLY A 11 0.69 12.21 -20.70
N GLY A 12 1.75 11.42 -20.55
CA GLY A 12 3.13 11.91 -20.60
C GLY A 12 4.07 10.80 -21.05
N GLU A 13 4.94 11.08 -22.00
CA GLU A 13 5.97 10.15 -22.46
C GLU A 13 7.00 9.91 -21.36
N PHE A 14 7.18 8.64 -21.00
CA PHE A 14 8.13 8.18 -19.99
C PHE A 14 9.46 7.84 -20.65
N TRP A 15 10.55 8.48 -20.21
CA TRP A 15 11.90 8.03 -20.57
C TRP A 15 12.44 7.13 -19.45
N ARG A 16 12.71 5.86 -19.78
CA ARG A 16 13.37 4.91 -18.88
C ARG A 16 14.87 5.20 -18.86
N PHE A 17 15.40 5.65 -17.73
CA PHE A 17 16.85 5.76 -17.50
C PHE A 17 17.20 5.13 -16.15
N GLY A 18 17.50 3.82 -16.18
CA GLY A 18 17.86 3.05 -14.98
C GLY A 18 16.73 2.95 -13.96
N ASP A 19 16.79 1.94 -13.10
CA ASP A 19 15.68 1.57 -12.20
C ASP A 19 15.37 2.56 -11.06
N PHE A 20 15.87 3.81 -11.11
CA PHE A 20 15.81 4.72 -9.95
C PHE A 20 15.26 6.12 -10.18
N ILE A 21 15.11 6.62 -11.42
CA ILE A 21 14.64 8.00 -11.62
C ILE A 21 13.78 8.09 -12.88
N SER A 22 12.49 8.40 -12.71
CA SER A 22 11.66 8.89 -13.83
C SER A 22 11.36 10.38 -13.61
N VAL A 23 11.97 11.23 -14.44
CA VAL A 23 11.62 12.65 -14.52
C VAL A 23 10.44 12.76 -15.47
N SER A 24 9.25 13.05 -14.94
CA SER A 24 8.08 13.32 -15.77
C SER A 24 8.14 14.76 -16.27
N ARG A 25 7.89 14.94 -17.58
CA ARG A 25 7.74 16.26 -18.20
C ARG A 25 6.38 16.82 -17.81
N VAL A 26 6.32 17.65 -16.77
CA VAL A 26 5.12 18.41 -16.40
C VAL A 26 5.40 19.88 -16.69
N ASN A 27 4.48 20.53 -17.41
CA ASN A 27 4.51 21.96 -17.75
C ASN A 27 4.28 22.87 -16.53
N PHE A 28 5.06 22.69 -15.45
CA PHE A 28 5.14 23.61 -14.32
C PHE A 28 6.55 23.56 -13.71
N PRO A 29 7.10 24.69 -13.23
CA PRO A 29 8.54 24.88 -13.21
C PRO A 29 9.29 24.08 -12.14
N ASN A 30 8.72 23.68 -11.00
CA ASN A 30 9.56 23.33 -9.85
C ASN A 30 9.26 21.95 -9.26
N LEU A 31 9.63 20.87 -9.96
CA LEU A 31 9.36 19.52 -9.46
C LEU A 31 10.39 18.48 -9.92
N VAL A 32 11.17 17.93 -8.98
CA VAL A 32 11.92 16.69 -9.19
C VAL A 32 11.15 15.56 -8.52
N TYR A 33 10.65 14.62 -9.33
CA TYR A 33 9.97 13.42 -8.85
C TYR A 33 10.99 12.35 -8.45
N MET A 34 11.04 11.99 -7.17
CA MET A 34 11.48 10.65 -6.76
C MET A 34 10.21 9.82 -6.54
N LYS A 35 9.85 9.04 -7.55
CA LYS A 35 8.78 8.06 -7.45
C LYS A 35 9.39 6.71 -7.09
N ASP A 36 9.21 6.30 -5.85
CA ASP A 36 9.31 4.89 -5.51
C ASP A 36 8.07 4.18 -6.08
N PHE A 37 8.29 3.19 -6.93
CA PHE A 37 7.23 2.51 -7.69
C PHE A 37 6.30 1.70 -6.79
N ALA A 38 6.68 1.46 -5.53
CA ALA A 38 5.97 0.52 -4.68
C ALA A 38 4.73 1.09 -3.96
N GLN A 39 4.67 2.39 -3.61
CA GLN A 39 3.70 2.83 -2.57
C GLN A 39 2.95 4.16 -2.76
N ASN A 40 3.07 4.87 -3.89
CA ASN A 40 2.47 6.22 -4.03
C ASN A 40 2.84 7.17 -2.86
N ILE A 41 4.02 6.98 -2.25
CA ILE A 41 4.54 7.91 -1.27
C ILE A 41 5.39 8.92 -2.05
N ASN A 42 4.78 10.06 -2.35
CA ASN A 42 5.44 11.16 -3.04
C ASN A 42 6.33 11.92 -2.04
N TYR A 43 7.63 11.64 -1.99
CA TYR A 43 8.56 12.61 -1.41
C TYR A 43 8.96 13.61 -2.48
N THR A 44 8.26 14.73 -2.48
CA THR A 44 8.64 15.89 -3.25
C THR A 44 9.68 16.66 -2.43
N LEU A 45 10.95 16.64 -2.86
CA LEU A 45 11.90 17.64 -2.39
C LEU A 45 11.53 18.97 -3.08
N LEU A 46 10.72 19.76 -2.39
CA LEU A 46 10.38 21.12 -2.80
C LEU A 46 11.60 22.02 -2.56
N PHE A 47 12.36 22.30 -3.62
CA PHE A 47 13.30 23.42 -3.57
C PHE A 47 12.49 24.72 -3.59
N SER A 48 12.75 25.61 -2.63
CA SER A 48 12.01 26.86 -2.49
C SER A 48 12.08 27.72 -3.77
N ASN A 49 10.94 28.29 -4.17
CA ASN A 49 10.71 29.03 -5.41
C ASN A 49 11.64 30.23 -5.68
N SER A 50 12.52 30.62 -4.76
CA SER A 50 13.33 31.84 -4.91
C SER A 50 14.62 31.64 -5.73
N GLU A 51 15.14 30.41 -5.83
CA GLU A 51 16.47 30.16 -6.40
C GLU A 51 16.46 29.68 -7.86
N PHE A 52 15.30 29.26 -8.37
CA PHE A 52 15.15 28.67 -9.70
C PHE A 52 14.10 29.48 -10.47
N SER A 53 14.58 30.27 -11.45
CA SER A 53 13.73 31.12 -12.28
C SER A 53 12.70 30.30 -13.09
N LYS A 54 11.77 30.96 -13.79
CA LYS A 54 10.65 30.31 -14.51
C LYS A 54 11.12 29.17 -15.44
N ASN A 55 10.52 27.99 -15.35
CA ASN A 55 10.77 26.80 -16.20
C ASN A 55 12.21 26.23 -16.15
N PRO A 56 12.74 25.90 -14.97
CA PRO A 56 13.98 25.17 -14.87
C PRO A 56 13.81 23.73 -15.41
N HIS A 57 14.86 23.19 -16.02
CA HIS A 57 14.90 21.78 -16.43
C HIS A 57 16.19 21.12 -15.96
N ILE A 58 16.09 19.86 -15.55
CA ILE A 58 17.25 19.06 -15.15
C ILE A 58 18.03 18.67 -16.40
N VAL A 59 19.32 18.99 -16.41
CA VAL A 59 20.24 18.66 -17.51
C VAL A 59 20.99 17.38 -17.23
N SER A 60 21.53 17.24 -16.02
CA SER A 60 22.30 16.06 -15.63
C SER A 60 22.22 15.79 -14.14
N PHE A 61 22.40 14.51 -13.80
CA PHE A 61 22.51 14.02 -12.44
C PHE A 61 23.80 13.21 -12.36
N VAL A 62 24.80 13.69 -11.63
CA VAL A 62 26.10 13.03 -11.49
C VAL A 62 26.43 12.91 -10.00
N GLY A 63 26.41 11.68 -9.49
CA GLY A 63 26.62 11.41 -8.07
C GLY A 63 25.60 12.13 -7.19
N ASN A 64 26.08 13.08 -6.39
CA ASN A 64 25.25 13.89 -5.48
C ASN A 64 24.98 15.31 -6.01
N GLN A 65 25.28 15.57 -7.29
CA GLN A 65 25.10 16.88 -7.91
C GLN A 65 24.06 16.83 -9.02
N VAL A 66 23.14 17.80 -8.98
CA VAL A 66 22.14 18.02 -10.02
C VAL A 66 22.44 19.32 -10.72
N THR A 67 22.56 19.23 -12.04
CA THR A 67 22.70 20.39 -12.90
C THR A 67 21.33 20.78 -13.42
N ILE A 68 20.87 21.96 -13.05
CA ILE A 68 19.61 22.54 -13.48
C ILE A 68 19.89 23.71 -14.41
N ARG A 69 19.21 23.75 -15.55
CA ARG A 69 19.22 24.90 -16.45
C ARG A 69 18.04 25.81 -16.15
N ARG A 70 18.32 27.05 -15.78
CA ARG A 70 17.35 28.12 -15.50
C ARG A 70 16.76 28.70 -16.80
N ALA A 71 15.71 29.52 -16.68
CA ALA A 71 15.05 30.21 -17.81
C ALA A 71 16.01 31.10 -18.61
N ASP A 72 16.98 31.69 -17.93
CA ASP A 72 18.00 32.58 -18.50
C ASP A 72 19.12 31.80 -19.23
N GLY A 73 19.03 30.46 -19.26
CA GLY A 73 20.00 29.58 -19.88
C GLY A 73 21.20 29.25 -18.99
N SER A 74 21.31 29.84 -17.79
CA SER A 74 22.39 29.56 -16.85
C SER A 74 22.26 28.14 -16.25
N LEU A 75 23.42 27.52 -16.00
CA LEU A 75 23.50 26.23 -15.33
C LEU A 75 23.78 26.45 -13.85
N VAL A 76 22.96 25.81 -13.01
CA VAL A 76 23.10 25.80 -11.56
C VAL A 76 23.41 24.39 -11.12
N HIS A 77 24.44 24.24 -10.30
CA HIS A 77 24.77 22.98 -9.68
C HIS A 77 24.26 22.98 -8.25
N ILE A 78 23.40 22.02 -7.92
CA ILE A 78 22.87 21.83 -6.57
C ILE A 78 23.42 20.51 -6.05
N SER A 79 23.99 20.56 -4.85
CA SER A 79 24.30 19.35 -4.10
C SER A 79 23.04 18.84 -3.39
N ILE A 80 22.69 17.58 -3.59
CA ILE A 80 21.62 16.92 -2.84
C ILE A 80 22.23 16.31 -1.56
N SER A 81 21.42 15.77 -0.67
CA SER A 81 21.91 14.92 0.41
C SER A 81 22.31 13.54 -0.14
N PRO A 82 23.48 12.97 0.22
CA PRO A 82 23.87 11.64 -0.22
C PRO A 82 23.12 10.52 0.53
N TYR A 83 22.45 10.84 1.64
CA TYR A 83 21.87 9.83 2.54
C TYR A 83 20.75 8.97 1.91
N PRO A 84 19.86 9.47 1.03
CA PRO A 84 18.89 8.62 0.34
C PRO A 84 19.54 7.54 -0.53
N ALA A 85 20.65 7.86 -1.21
CA ALA A 85 21.37 6.89 -2.04
C ALA A 85 22.02 5.79 -1.17
N ILE A 86 22.65 6.17 -0.06
CA ILE A 86 23.23 5.23 0.91
C ILE A 86 22.13 4.37 1.56
N LEU A 87 21.00 4.97 1.91
CA LEU A 87 19.86 4.26 2.47
C LEU A 87 19.34 3.19 1.51
N HIS A 88 19.21 3.55 0.23
CA HIS A 88 18.82 2.60 -0.80
C HIS A 88 19.82 1.43 -0.94
N GLU A 89 21.13 1.71 -0.92
CA GLU A 89 22.16 0.67 -0.97
C GLU A 89 22.09 -0.31 0.23
N TYR A 90 21.82 0.22 1.42
CA TYR A 90 21.60 -0.62 2.61
C TYR A 90 20.36 -1.50 2.46
N VAL A 91 19.25 -0.95 1.96
CA VAL A 91 18.03 -1.72 1.70
C VAL A 91 18.25 -2.79 0.62
N SER A 92 18.88 -2.44 -0.50
CA SER A 92 19.15 -3.41 -1.58
C SER A 92 20.08 -4.53 -1.13
N SER A 93 20.95 -4.25 -0.15
CA SER A 93 21.83 -5.22 0.49
C SER A 93 21.18 -5.94 1.69
N SER A 94 19.89 -5.71 1.97
CA SER A 94 19.15 -6.22 3.14
C SER A 94 19.79 -5.88 4.50
N LYS A 95 20.56 -4.79 4.58
CA LYS A 95 21.19 -4.27 5.81
C LYS A 95 20.23 -3.33 6.56
N TRP A 96 19.12 -3.88 7.02
CA TRP A 96 18.04 -3.12 7.66
C TRP A 96 18.46 -2.38 8.93
N GLU A 97 19.30 -3.00 9.75
CA GLU A 97 19.81 -2.37 10.97
C GLU A 97 20.65 -1.11 10.67
N ASP A 98 21.50 -1.18 9.65
CA ASP A 98 22.33 -0.05 9.23
C ASP A 98 21.47 1.07 8.64
N ALA A 99 20.43 0.71 7.88
CA ALA A 99 19.44 1.66 7.38
C ALA A 99 18.71 2.40 8.53
N VAL A 100 18.30 1.69 9.58
CA VAL A 100 17.69 2.28 10.78
C VAL A 100 18.67 3.19 11.52
N ARG A 101 19.93 2.78 11.66
CA ARG A 101 20.98 3.61 12.29
C ARG A 101 21.21 4.90 11.50
N LEU A 102 21.22 4.83 10.17
CA LEU A 102 21.33 6.00 9.30
C LEU A 102 20.15 6.96 9.50
N CYS A 103 18.91 6.47 9.52
CA CYS A 103 17.74 7.33 9.78
C CYS A 103 17.79 8.00 11.16
N ARG A 104 18.26 7.29 12.20
CA ARG A 104 18.49 7.86 13.54
C ARG A 104 19.58 8.93 13.55
N PHE A 105 20.63 8.76 12.75
CA PHE A 105 21.73 9.71 12.62
C PHE A 105 21.29 11.00 11.91
N VAL A 106 20.60 10.86 10.77
CA VAL A 106 20.15 12.00 9.95
C VAL A 106 19.05 12.80 10.66
N LYS A 107 18.20 12.14 11.47
CA LYS A 107 17.11 12.77 12.25
C LYS A 107 16.09 13.53 11.40
N GLU A 108 15.93 13.15 10.14
CA GLU A 108 14.92 13.70 9.24
C GLU A 108 13.73 12.75 9.10
N GLN A 109 12.52 13.28 9.19
CA GLN A 109 11.28 12.50 9.06
C GLN A 109 11.13 11.90 7.64
N THR A 110 11.57 12.64 6.62
CA THR A 110 11.60 12.19 5.21
C THR A 110 12.42 10.90 5.03
N MET A 111 13.55 10.78 5.71
CA MET A 111 14.40 9.59 5.66
C MET A 111 13.73 8.36 6.26
N TRP A 112 13.08 8.50 7.42
CA TRP A 112 12.27 7.43 8.01
C TRP A 112 11.15 7.00 7.08
N ALA A 113 10.58 7.96 6.38
CA ALA A 113 9.40 7.75 5.58
C ALA A 113 9.74 7.13 4.21
N CYS A 114 10.95 7.36 3.68
CA CYS A 114 11.55 6.54 2.63
C CYS A 114 11.85 5.11 3.12
N LEU A 115 12.44 4.95 4.31
CA LEU A 115 12.73 3.63 4.88
C LEU A 115 11.45 2.80 5.07
N ALA A 116 10.37 3.41 5.54
CA ALA A 116 9.08 2.73 5.69
C ALA A 116 8.55 2.20 4.34
N ALA A 117 8.61 3.03 3.28
CA ALA A 117 8.17 2.65 1.94
C ALA A 117 8.96 1.45 1.40
N MET A 118 10.29 1.55 1.49
CA MET A 118 11.21 0.53 1.04
C MET A 118 11.10 -0.78 1.85
N ALA A 119 10.88 -0.68 3.16
CA ALA A 119 10.71 -1.84 4.04
C ALA A 119 9.43 -2.62 3.71
N VAL A 120 8.30 -1.93 3.52
CA VAL A 120 7.06 -2.60 3.14
C VAL A 120 7.16 -3.18 1.72
N GLY A 121 7.82 -2.51 0.78
CA GLY A 121 8.09 -3.04 -0.56
C GLY A 121 8.89 -4.35 -0.54
N ASN A 122 9.90 -4.43 0.33
CA ASN A 122 10.70 -5.65 0.54
C ASN A 122 10.08 -6.63 1.56
N ARG A 123 8.87 -6.34 2.05
CA ARG A 123 8.12 -7.17 3.00
C ARG A 123 8.79 -7.33 4.37
N ASP A 124 9.68 -6.42 4.75
CA ASP A 124 10.25 -6.37 6.09
C ASP A 124 9.35 -5.57 7.04
N MET A 125 8.48 -6.30 7.74
CA MET A 125 7.50 -5.72 8.67
C MET A 125 8.15 -5.14 9.93
N THR A 126 9.32 -5.65 10.35
CA THR A 126 9.97 -5.19 11.57
C THR A 126 10.51 -3.77 11.38
N THR A 127 11.23 -3.55 10.27
CA THR A 127 11.75 -2.21 9.95
C THR A 127 10.63 -1.25 9.59
N ALA A 128 9.59 -1.71 8.88
CA ALA A 128 8.41 -0.91 8.58
C ALA A 128 7.73 -0.38 9.85
N GLU A 129 7.58 -1.22 10.88
CA GLU A 129 7.00 -0.81 12.17
C GLU A 129 7.84 0.28 12.85
N ILE A 130 9.15 0.08 12.94
CA ILE A 130 10.07 1.06 13.54
C ILE A 130 9.98 2.39 12.79
N ALA A 131 9.95 2.33 11.46
CA ALA A 131 9.91 3.51 10.62
C ALA A 131 8.56 4.27 10.74
N TYR A 132 7.42 3.56 10.72
CA TYR A 132 6.11 4.19 10.92
C TYR A 132 5.95 4.77 12.33
N ALA A 133 6.47 4.09 13.35
CA ALA A 133 6.51 4.60 14.71
C ALA A 133 7.33 5.90 14.80
N ALA A 134 8.47 5.96 14.09
CA ALA A 134 9.32 7.15 14.06
C ALA A 134 8.67 8.36 13.35
N ILE A 135 7.76 8.11 12.40
CA ILE A 135 7.02 9.17 11.67
C ILE A 135 5.77 9.62 12.44
N GLY A 136 5.29 8.82 13.41
CA GLY A 136 4.07 9.08 14.17
C GLY A 136 2.79 8.52 13.53
N GLU A 137 2.91 7.62 12.56
CA GLU A 137 1.79 6.98 11.86
C GLU A 137 1.27 5.77 12.66
N ILE A 138 0.63 6.05 13.80
CA ILE A 138 0.20 5.04 14.78
C ILE A 138 -0.79 4.03 14.18
N ASP A 139 -1.71 4.48 13.32
CA ASP A 139 -2.71 3.61 12.68
C ASP A 139 -2.03 2.50 11.84
N LYS A 140 -0.93 2.83 11.15
CA LYS A 140 -0.16 1.87 10.36
C LYS A 140 0.61 0.90 11.24
N VAL A 141 1.14 1.36 12.38
CA VAL A 141 1.80 0.49 13.37
C VAL A 141 0.80 -0.53 13.94
N GLN A 142 -0.39 -0.08 14.33
CA GLN A 142 -1.45 -0.98 14.79
C GLN A 142 -1.85 -2.00 13.71
N TYR A 143 -1.97 -1.54 12.47
CA TYR A 143 -2.25 -2.43 11.35
C TYR A 143 -1.16 -3.48 11.16
N ILE A 144 0.12 -3.09 11.18
CA ILE A 144 1.25 -4.04 11.08
C ILE A 144 1.22 -5.08 12.22
N ASN A 145 0.87 -4.67 13.43
CA ASN A 145 0.73 -5.61 14.54
C ASN A 145 -0.45 -6.57 14.34
N SER A 146 -1.58 -6.10 13.82
CA SER A 146 -2.69 -6.99 13.44
C SER A 146 -2.30 -8.01 12.36
N ILE A 147 -1.42 -7.65 11.42
CA ILE A 147 -0.90 -8.58 10.41
C ILE A 147 -0.06 -9.69 11.07
N LYS A 148 0.78 -9.34 12.05
CA LYS A 148 1.63 -10.32 12.74
C LYS A 148 0.82 -11.39 13.46
N GLU A 149 -0.35 -11.01 14.00
CA GLU A 149 -1.28 -11.90 14.71
C GLU A 149 -2.07 -12.84 13.78
N LEU A 150 -2.08 -12.61 12.47
CA LEU A 150 -2.82 -13.46 11.54
C LEU A 150 -2.28 -14.91 11.55
N PRO A 151 -3.16 -15.92 11.40
CA PRO A 151 -2.75 -17.32 11.45
C PRO A 151 -2.10 -17.81 10.15
N SER A 152 -2.65 -17.42 8.99
CA SER A 152 -2.18 -17.87 7.68
C SER A 152 -1.06 -16.99 7.12
N LYS A 153 -0.07 -17.62 6.47
CA LYS A 153 1.01 -16.91 5.75
C LYS A 153 0.48 -16.17 4.52
N GLU A 154 -0.49 -16.77 3.84
CA GLU A 154 -1.15 -16.21 2.66
C GLU A 154 -1.95 -14.95 3.04
N SER A 155 -2.68 -15.00 4.16
CA SER A 155 -3.37 -13.83 4.71
C SER A 155 -2.39 -12.72 5.08
N LYS A 156 -1.27 -13.04 5.77
CA LYS A 156 -0.21 -12.06 6.04
C LYS A 156 0.29 -11.41 4.76
N MET A 157 0.61 -12.21 3.73
CA MET A 157 1.10 -11.71 2.46
C MET A 157 0.10 -10.77 1.79
N ALA A 158 -1.19 -11.13 1.79
CA ALA A 158 -2.23 -10.30 1.21
C ALA A 158 -2.35 -8.94 1.92
N HIS A 159 -2.32 -8.91 3.25
CA HIS A 159 -2.38 -7.66 4.01
C HIS A 159 -1.11 -6.80 3.85
N ILE A 160 0.06 -7.42 3.67
CA ILE A 160 1.30 -6.70 3.33
C ILE A 160 1.16 -6.01 1.96
N LEU A 161 0.62 -6.72 0.96
CA LEU A 161 0.36 -6.15 -0.37
C LEU A 161 -0.73 -5.07 -0.34
N MET A 162 -1.72 -5.19 0.56
CA MET A 162 -2.65 -4.08 0.79
C MET A 162 -1.93 -2.85 1.34
N LEU A 163 -1.02 -3.02 2.29
CA LEU A 163 -0.24 -1.92 2.84
C LEU A 163 0.66 -1.27 1.78
N SER A 164 1.13 -2.03 0.79
CA SER A 164 1.85 -1.49 -0.37
C SER A 164 0.94 -0.89 -1.45
N GLY A 165 -0.39 -1.02 -1.34
CA GLY A 165 -1.32 -0.52 -2.36
C GLY A 165 -1.58 -1.47 -3.53
N ASN A 166 -1.00 -2.67 -3.52
CA ASN A 166 -1.22 -3.71 -4.54
C ASN A 166 -2.46 -4.55 -4.22
N ILE A 167 -3.64 -3.92 -4.27
CA ILE A 167 -4.92 -4.55 -3.89
C ILE A 167 -5.26 -5.75 -4.80
N GLN A 168 -4.97 -5.64 -6.10
CA GLN A 168 -5.26 -6.69 -7.07
C GLN A 168 -4.45 -7.97 -6.82
N GLU A 169 -3.16 -7.81 -6.50
CA GLU A 169 -2.29 -8.94 -6.16
C GLU A 169 -2.69 -9.55 -4.81
N ALA A 170 -3.04 -8.73 -3.82
CA ALA A 170 -3.54 -9.18 -2.53
C ALA A 170 -4.78 -10.08 -2.70
N GLU A 171 -5.76 -9.63 -3.50
CA GLU A 171 -6.96 -10.40 -3.81
C GLU A 171 -6.60 -11.72 -4.51
N MET A 172 -5.72 -11.67 -5.51
CA MET A 172 -5.31 -12.86 -6.27
C MET A 172 -4.67 -13.93 -5.36
N ILE A 173 -3.79 -13.53 -4.43
CA ILE A 173 -3.15 -14.47 -3.49
C ILE A 173 -4.19 -15.15 -2.60
N LEU A 174 -5.16 -14.41 -2.07
CA LEU A 174 -6.21 -14.98 -1.22
C LEU A 174 -7.12 -15.93 -2.00
N LEU A 175 -7.47 -15.59 -3.23
CA LEU A 175 -8.28 -16.46 -4.08
C LEU A 175 -7.54 -17.74 -4.45
N GLN A 176 -6.23 -17.66 -4.75
CA GLN A 176 -5.39 -18.83 -5.00
C GLN A 176 -5.24 -19.72 -3.76
N ALA A 177 -5.17 -19.11 -2.57
CA ALA A 177 -5.18 -19.82 -1.30
C ALA A 177 -6.55 -20.45 -0.97
N GLY A 178 -7.62 -20.08 -1.70
CA GLY A 178 -9.00 -20.48 -1.42
C GLY A 178 -9.63 -19.75 -0.22
N LEU A 179 -9.03 -18.65 0.22
CA LEU A 179 -9.51 -17.79 1.31
C LEU A 179 -10.47 -16.73 0.74
N VAL A 180 -11.58 -17.20 0.17
CA VAL A 180 -12.55 -16.33 -0.55
C VAL A 180 -13.18 -15.31 0.39
N TYR A 181 -13.50 -15.70 1.63
CA TYR A 181 -14.05 -14.78 2.63
C TYR A 181 -13.10 -13.60 2.91
N GLN A 182 -11.81 -13.85 3.10
CA GLN A 182 -10.80 -12.80 3.31
C GLN A 182 -10.71 -11.85 2.11
N ALA A 183 -10.77 -12.39 0.89
CA ALA A 183 -10.79 -11.56 -0.33
C ALA A 183 -12.02 -10.65 -0.41
N ILE A 184 -13.19 -11.15 0.01
CA ILE A 184 -14.42 -10.36 0.12
C ILE A 184 -14.27 -9.30 1.22
N GLN A 185 -13.79 -9.68 2.40
CA GLN A 185 -13.63 -8.80 3.55
C GLN A 185 -12.68 -7.63 3.25
N ILE A 186 -11.58 -7.88 2.55
CA ILE A 186 -10.66 -6.82 2.10
C ILE A 186 -11.37 -5.83 1.18
N ASN A 187 -12.16 -6.32 0.21
CA ASN A 187 -12.91 -5.45 -0.68
C ASN A 187 -14.00 -4.66 0.06
N ILE A 188 -14.63 -5.22 1.09
CA ILE A 188 -15.56 -4.50 1.98
C ILE A 188 -14.81 -3.38 2.73
N ASN A 189 -13.67 -3.69 3.34
CA ASN A 189 -12.86 -2.72 4.10
C ASN A 189 -12.35 -1.56 3.22
N LEU A 190 -12.08 -1.82 1.95
CA LEU A 190 -11.67 -0.81 0.95
C LEU A 190 -12.86 -0.08 0.31
N TYR A 191 -14.10 -0.37 0.73
CA TYR A 191 -15.33 0.17 0.15
C TYR A 191 -15.53 -0.15 -1.35
N ASN A 192 -14.87 -1.21 -1.84
CA ASN A 192 -15.03 -1.75 -3.20
C ASN A 192 -16.26 -2.67 -3.25
N TRP A 193 -17.43 -2.11 -2.97
CA TRP A 193 -18.69 -2.85 -2.84
C TRP A 193 -19.06 -3.65 -4.09
N GLU A 194 -18.82 -3.12 -5.29
CA GLU A 194 -19.13 -3.84 -6.54
C GLU A 194 -18.29 -5.10 -6.68
N ARG A 195 -16.99 -5.00 -6.38
CA ARG A 195 -16.07 -6.14 -6.43
C ARG A 195 -16.38 -7.17 -5.36
N ALA A 196 -16.70 -6.74 -4.14
CA ALA A 196 -17.09 -7.62 -3.05
C ALA A 196 -18.32 -8.48 -3.42
N LEU A 197 -19.35 -7.86 -4.02
CA LEU A 197 -20.54 -8.58 -4.47
C LEU A 197 -20.24 -9.52 -5.64
N GLU A 198 -19.44 -9.09 -6.62
CA GLU A 198 -19.03 -9.95 -7.74
C GLU A 198 -18.33 -11.22 -7.25
N LEU A 199 -17.38 -11.09 -6.31
CA LEU A 199 -16.69 -12.23 -5.71
C LEU A 199 -17.67 -13.14 -4.95
N ALA A 200 -18.54 -12.56 -4.12
CA ALA A 200 -19.53 -13.33 -3.36
C ALA A 200 -20.47 -14.13 -4.27
N VAL A 201 -20.97 -13.54 -5.36
CA VAL A 201 -21.84 -14.21 -6.34
C VAL A 201 -21.08 -15.27 -7.13
N LYS A 202 -19.86 -14.95 -7.61
CA LYS A 202 -19.03 -15.86 -8.40
C LYS A 202 -18.71 -17.15 -7.65
N TYR A 203 -18.33 -17.03 -6.38
CA TYR A 203 -18.01 -18.16 -5.52
C TYR A 203 -19.23 -18.69 -4.75
N LYS A 204 -20.41 -18.09 -4.93
CA LYS A 204 -21.68 -18.46 -4.27
C LYS A 204 -21.55 -18.53 -2.73
N THR A 205 -20.79 -17.62 -2.14
CA THR A 205 -20.50 -17.56 -0.71
C THR A 205 -20.66 -16.14 -0.18
N HIS A 206 -21.05 -16.00 1.10
CA HIS A 206 -21.05 -14.73 1.85
C HIS A 206 -21.80 -13.55 1.18
N VAL A 207 -22.78 -13.81 0.31
CA VAL A 207 -23.60 -12.76 -0.33
C VAL A 207 -24.40 -11.99 0.73
N ASP A 208 -24.99 -12.72 1.67
CA ASP A 208 -25.68 -12.17 2.85
C ASP A 208 -24.77 -11.24 3.67
N THR A 209 -23.51 -11.62 3.84
CA THR A 209 -22.51 -10.84 4.57
C THR A 209 -22.22 -9.52 3.87
N VAL A 210 -21.97 -9.53 2.56
CA VAL A 210 -21.74 -8.31 1.78
C VAL A 210 -22.94 -7.37 1.86
N LEU A 211 -24.15 -7.91 1.73
CA LEU A 211 -25.39 -7.13 1.84
C LEU A 211 -25.55 -6.53 3.25
N ALA A 212 -25.29 -7.30 4.31
CA ALA A 212 -25.36 -6.84 5.69
C ALA A 212 -24.42 -5.65 5.94
N TYR A 213 -23.14 -5.79 5.56
CA TYR A 213 -22.15 -4.72 5.72
C TYR A 213 -22.50 -3.48 4.90
N ARG A 214 -23.06 -3.68 3.70
CA ARG A 214 -23.52 -2.58 2.85
C ARG A 214 -24.70 -1.84 3.46
N GLN A 215 -25.67 -2.56 4.01
CA GLN A 215 -26.82 -1.97 4.70
C GLN A 215 -26.37 -1.15 5.91
N LYS A 216 -25.52 -1.72 6.78
CA LYS A 216 -24.96 -1.01 7.94
C LYS A 216 -24.19 0.24 7.54
N PHE A 217 -23.42 0.17 6.45
CA PHE A 217 -22.72 1.33 5.89
C PHE A 217 -23.72 2.41 5.49
N LEU A 218 -24.74 2.08 4.70
CA LEU A 218 -25.76 3.02 4.24
C LEU A 218 -26.56 3.66 5.37
N GLU A 219 -26.94 2.88 6.39
CA GLU A 219 -27.62 3.35 7.60
C GLU A 219 -26.77 4.38 8.35
N THR A 220 -25.46 4.13 8.47
CA THR A 220 -24.52 5.05 9.12
C THR A 220 -24.45 6.41 8.40
N PHE A 221 -24.65 6.42 7.08
CA PHE A 221 -24.66 7.65 6.26
C PHE A 221 -26.07 8.20 5.99
N GLY A 222 -27.13 7.56 6.51
CA GLY A 222 -28.52 7.94 6.27
C GLY A 222 -28.94 7.89 4.80
N LYS A 223 -28.31 7.02 4.00
CA LYS A 223 -28.58 6.88 2.56
C LYS A 223 -29.33 5.58 2.28
N GLN A 224 -30.08 5.56 1.18
CA GLN A 224 -30.72 4.34 0.68
C GLN A 224 -29.87 3.71 -0.44
N GLU A 225 -30.08 2.41 -0.66
CA GLU A 225 -29.34 1.68 -1.69
C GLU A 225 -29.77 2.15 -3.08
N THR A 226 -28.80 2.59 -3.87
CA THR A 226 -29.03 3.06 -5.24
C THR A 226 -28.64 2.01 -6.28
N ASN A 227 -27.86 1.01 -5.89
CA ASN A 227 -27.34 0.04 -6.84
C ASN A 227 -28.37 -1.05 -7.16
N LYS A 228 -28.77 -1.14 -8.43
CA LYS A 228 -29.76 -2.12 -8.94
C LYS A 228 -29.40 -3.57 -8.63
N ARG A 229 -28.10 -3.94 -8.67
CA ARG A 229 -27.66 -5.30 -8.36
C ARG A 229 -27.91 -5.63 -6.89
N TYR A 230 -27.58 -4.70 -6.00
CA TYR A 230 -27.78 -4.88 -4.57
C TYR A 230 -29.28 -5.00 -4.22
N LEU A 231 -30.15 -4.19 -4.85
CA LEU A 231 -31.61 -4.29 -4.67
C LEU A 231 -32.16 -5.65 -5.10
N GLN A 232 -31.75 -6.16 -6.26
CA GLN A 232 -32.18 -7.47 -6.77
C GLN A 232 -31.80 -8.62 -5.83
N TYR A 233 -30.59 -8.60 -5.27
CA TYR A 233 -30.16 -9.63 -4.32
C TYR A 233 -30.76 -9.44 -2.92
N ALA A 234 -31.10 -8.20 -2.54
CA ALA A 234 -31.75 -7.90 -1.27
C ALA A 234 -33.22 -8.36 -1.22
N GLU A 235 -33.96 -8.29 -2.33
CA GLU A 235 -35.37 -8.70 -2.40
C GLU A 235 -35.61 -10.19 -2.06
N GLY A 236 -34.58 -11.04 -2.22
CA GLY A 236 -34.67 -12.47 -1.95
C GLY A 236 -34.07 -12.93 -0.61
N LEU A 237 -33.53 -12.03 0.21
CA LEU A 237 -32.71 -12.40 1.38
C LEU A 237 -33.13 -11.64 2.65
N GLN A 238 -33.58 -12.37 3.67
CA GLN A 238 -33.65 -11.84 5.03
C GLN A 238 -32.24 -11.83 5.63
N ILE A 239 -31.71 -10.63 5.88
CA ILE A 239 -30.38 -10.43 6.44
C ILE A 239 -30.45 -10.62 7.96
N ASP A 240 -29.93 -11.75 8.43
CA ASP A 240 -29.83 -12.09 9.85
C ASP A 240 -28.37 -11.91 10.32
N TRP A 241 -28.16 -10.89 11.15
CA TRP A 241 -26.82 -10.54 11.66
C TRP A 241 -26.19 -11.63 12.53
N GLU A 242 -26.98 -12.48 13.20
CA GLU A 242 -26.44 -13.57 14.00
C GLU A 242 -25.87 -14.67 13.12
N LYS A 243 -26.58 -15.01 12.03
CA LYS A 243 -26.11 -16.00 11.05
C LYS A 243 -24.88 -15.52 10.29
N VAL A 244 -24.84 -14.24 9.94
CA VAL A 244 -23.65 -13.63 9.32
C VAL A 244 -22.45 -13.73 10.26
N ARG A 245 -22.60 -13.35 11.54
CA ARG A 245 -21.52 -13.48 12.54
C ARG A 245 -21.04 -14.92 12.70
N ALA A 246 -21.96 -15.87 12.81
CA ALA A 246 -21.62 -17.29 12.94
C ALA A 246 -20.87 -17.83 11.71
N LYS A 247 -21.27 -17.43 10.49
CA LYS A 247 -20.55 -17.79 9.25
C LYS A 247 -19.13 -17.22 9.20
N ILE A 248 -18.96 -15.98 9.63
CA ILE A 248 -17.65 -15.33 9.72
C ILE A 248 -16.75 -16.07 10.70
N GLU A 249 -17.27 -16.39 11.89
CA GLU A 249 -16.51 -17.11 12.92
C GLU A 249 -16.10 -18.52 12.47
N MET A 250 -16.98 -19.22 11.73
CA MET A 250 -16.67 -20.49 11.11
C MET A 250 -15.51 -20.39 10.09
N GLU A 251 -15.50 -19.36 9.23
CA GLU A 251 -14.40 -19.16 8.27
C GLU A 251 -13.08 -18.83 8.97
N ILE A 252 -13.11 -17.99 10.02
CA ILE A 252 -11.91 -17.65 10.80
C ILE A 252 -11.35 -18.89 11.51
N THR A 253 -12.22 -19.72 12.09
CA THR A 253 -11.81 -20.96 12.76
C THR A 253 -11.20 -21.93 11.76
N LYS A 254 -11.84 -22.10 10.60
CA LYS A 254 -11.34 -22.95 9.50
C LYS A 254 -9.99 -22.46 8.95
N GLU A 255 -9.78 -21.15 8.84
CA GLU A 255 -8.50 -20.57 8.44
C GLU A 255 -7.41 -20.89 9.47
N ARG A 256 -7.71 -20.75 10.77
CA ARG A 256 -6.78 -21.12 11.86
C ARG A 256 -6.41 -22.60 11.83
N GLU A 257 -7.40 -23.49 11.72
CA GLU A 257 -7.17 -24.93 11.63
C GLU A 257 -6.30 -25.29 10.42
N ARG A 258 -6.61 -24.71 9.24
CA ARG A 258 -5.84 -24.94 8.02
C ARG A 258 -4.39 -24.48 8.14
N SER A 259 -4.14 -23.33 8.78
CA SER A 259 -2.79 -22.83 9.04
C SER A 259 -1.99 -23.77 9.98
N SER A 260 -2.64 -24.29 11.02
CA SER A 260 -2.02 -25.22 11.99
C SER A 260 -1.66 -26.57 11.36
N SER A 261 -2.53 -27.10 10.49
CA SER A 261 -2.29 -28.34 9.75
C SER A 261 -1.14 -28.23 8.76
N SER A 262 -0.97 -27.05 8.15
CA SER A 262 0.11 -26.79 7.19
C SER A 262 1.48 -26.62 7.89
N GLN A 263 1.50 -26.22 9.17
CA GLN A 263 2.70 -26.17 10.00
C GLN A 263 3.10 -27.56 10.53
N SER A 264 2.13 -28.41 10.91
CA SER A 264 2.43 -29.76 11.39
C SER A 264 2.99 -30.66 10.29
N SER A 265 2.47 -30.58 9.06
CA SER A 265 3.02 -31.34 7.92
C SER A 265 4.45 -30.95 7.54
N LYS A 266 4.83 -29.67 7.70
CA LYS A 266 6.21 -29.21 7.44
C LYS A 266 7.20 -29.69 8.50
N ASN A 267 6.78 -29.75 9.76
CA ASN A 267 7.64 -30.24 10.86
C ASN A 267 7.90 -31.76 10.78
N ILE A 268 7.00 -32.52 10.15
CA ILE A 268 7.18 -33.96 9.92
C ILE A 268 8.13 -34.22 8.74
N GLY A 269 8.12 -33.38 7.71
CA GLY A 269 9.02 -33.49 6.55
C GLY A 269 10.47 -33.06 6.77
N LEU A 270 10.78 -32.38 7.88
CA LEU A 270 12.13 -31.93 8.27
C LEU A 270 12.86 -32.90 9.21
N ARG A 271 12.26 -34.07 9.51
CA ARG A 271 12.79 -35.07 10.45
C ARG A 271 13.39 -36.32 9.79
N HIS A 272 13.71 -36.28 8.50
CA HIS A 272 14.39 -37.38 7.80
C HIS A 272 15.74 -36.96 7.22
#